data_AF-A0A9E2JQA6-F1
#
_entry.id   AF-A0A9E2JQA6-F1
#
_cell.length_a   1.000
_cell.length_b   1.000
_cell.length_c   1.000
_cell.angle_alpha   90.00
_cell.angle_beta   90.00
_cell.angle_gamma   90.00
#
_symmetry.space_group_name_H-M   'P 1'
#
loop_
_entity.id
_entity.type
_entity.pdbx_description
1 polymer ?
#
loop_
_entity_poly.entity_id
_entity_poly.type
_entity_poly.pdbx_seq_one_letter_code
_entity_poly.pdbx_strand_id
1 'polypeptide(L)'
;MGEAKRKREALRADLIKSCDEWLFPPSKQEAEIASEISQLPVEIIERASDWQLRQIGMEPRKCHSNARFMEKNDPIRQTKQVFGWLVQGGGNFVLHSVIQQGDHLLCVTPSPFNPESPFPFVPDASIEAREEDGGVFYRKGLRIGAVVRSDPEVTIRRCLENRKRLEAGGNPYDAMRVLI
;
A
#
# COMPACT_ATOMS: atom_id res chain seq x y z
N MET A 1 -32.99 1.38 1.73
CA MET A 1 -31.82 0.53 2.06
C MET A 1 -31.02 1.20 3.17
N GLY A 2 -30.68 0.47 4.24
CA GLY A 2 -29.95 1.03 5.39
C GLY A 2 -28.50 1.40 5.07
N GLU A 3 -27.95 2.38 5.79
CA GLU A 3 -26.60 2.90 5.61
C GLU A 3 -25.50 1.82 5.70
N ALA A 4 -25.66 0.88 6.64
CA ALA A 4 -24.73 -0.24 6.81
C ALA A 4 -24.67 -1.14 5.55
N LYS A 5 -25.80 -1.37 4.88
CA LYS A 5 -25.83 -2.17 3.64
C LYS A 5 -25.07 -1.46 2.51
N ARG A 6 -25.26 -0.15 2.35
CA ARG A 6 -24.53 0.66 1.36
C ARG A 6 -23.03 0.64 1.60
N LYS A 7 -22.58 0.83 2.85
CA LYS A 7 -21.15 0.78 3.21
C LYS A 7 -20.53 -0.59 2.88
N ARG A 8 -21.25 -1.68 3.16
CA ARG A 8 -20.80 -3.04 2.85
C ARG A 8 -20.69 -3.30 1.35
N GLU A 9 -21.66 -2.83 0.56
CA GLU A 9 -21.63 -2.97 -0.90
C GLU A 9 -20.51 -2.14 -1.53
N ALA A 10 -20.26 -0.92 -1.03
CA ALA A 10 -19.13 -0.10 -1.44
C ALA A 10 -17.78 -0.78 -1.12
N LEU A 11 -17.63 -1.32 0.10
CA LEU A 11 -16.41 -2.05 0.48
C LEU A 11 -16.19 -3.28 -0.41
N ARG A 12 -17.24 -4.02 -0.75
CA ARG A 12 -17.14 -5.16 -1.68
C ARG A 12 -16.64 -4.71 -3.06
N ALA A 13 -17.22 -3.64 -3.61
CA ALA A 13 -16.82 -3.10 -4.90
C ALA A 13 -15.35 -2.66 -4.88
N ASP A 14 -14.92 -2.00 -3.81
CA ASP A 14 -13.53 -1.58 -3.61
C ASP A 14 -12.58 -2.78 -3.55
N LEU A 15 -12.92 -3.86 -2.83
CA LEU A 15 -12.08 -5.06 -2.75
C LEU A 15 -11.99 -5.81 -4.09
N ILE A 16 -13.07 -5.84 -4.87
CA ILE A 16 -13.03 -6.40 -6.23
C ILE A 16 -12.08 -5.60 -7.10
N LYS A 17 -12.17 -4.26 -7.05
CA LYS A 17 -11.25 -3.38 -7.78
C LYS A 17 -9.80 -3.58 -7.33
N SER A 18 -9.56 -3.72 -6.02
CA SER A 18 -8.24 -4.04 -5.52
C SER A 18 -7.73 -5.37 -6.06
N CYS A 19 -8.56 -6.42 -6.19
CA CYS A 19 -8.14 -7.68 -6.81
C CYS A 19 -7.65 -7.44 -8.25
N ASP A 20 -8.32 -6.61 -9.03
CA ASP A 20 -7.96 -6.32 -10.42
C ASP A 20 -6.54 -5.71 -10.55
N GLU A 21 -6.10 -4.94 -9.56
CA GLU A 21 -4.75 -4.36 -9.51
C GLU A 21 -3.65 -5.44 -9.43
N TRP A 22 -3.98 -6.66 -9.00
CA TRP A 22 -3.06 -7.79 -8.87
C TRP A 22 -3.17 -8.83 -10.00
N LEU A 23 -4.10 -8.68 -10.94
CA LEU A 23 -4.40 -9.68 -11.98
C LEU A 23 -3.65 -9.46 -13.31
N PHE A 24 -2.65 -8.58 -13.33
CA PHE A 24 -1.84 -8.37 -14.53
C PHE A 24 -0.95 -9.59 -14.85
N PRO A 25 -0.60 -9.84 -16.13
CA PRO A 25 0.25 -10.96 -16.50
C PRO A 25 1.62 -10.91 -15.81
N PRO A 26 2.17 -12.05 -15.33
CA PRO A 26 3.52 -12.10 -14.81
C PRO A 26 4.54 -11.64 -15.86
N SER A 27 5.62 -11.00 -15.41
CA SER A 27 6.70 -10.57 -16.29
C SER A 27 8.07 -10.83 -15.68
N LYS A 28 9.10 -11.00 -16.53
CA LYS A 28 10.50 -11.14 -16.06
C LYS A 28 10.93 -9.92 -15.24
N GLN A 29 10.53 -8.73 -15.69
CA GLN A 29 10.84 -7.48 -15.01
C GLN A 29 10.23 -7.42 -13.61
N GLU A 30 9.00 -7.90 -13.40
CA GLU A 30 8.40 -7.99 -12.07
C GLU A 30 9.20 -8.93 -11.16
N ALA A 31 9.62 -10.10 -11.66
CA ALA A 31 10.39 -11.07 -10.89
C ALA A 31 11.77 -10.51 -10.48
N GLU A 32 12.44 -9.79 -11.38
CA GLU A 32 13.70 -9.09 -11.08
C GLU A 32 13.50 -8.04 -9.99
N ILE A 33 12.46 -7.20 -10.10
CA ILE A 33 12.14 -6.20 -9.09
C ILE A 33 11.83 -6.87 -7.74
N ALA A 34 11.00 -7.91 -7.72
CA ALA A 34 10.66 -8.65 -6.50
C ALA A 34 11.91 -9.25 -5.82
N SER A 35 12.80 -9.85 -6.61
CA SER A 35 14.08 -10.38 -6.12
C SER A 35 14.96 -9.29 -5.53
N GLU A 36 15.07 -8.14 -6.19
CA GLU A 36 15.87 -7.03 -5.67
C GLU A 36 15.28 -6.44 -4.38
N ILE A 37 13.96 -6.24 -4.31
CA ILE A 37 13.29 -5.74 -3.10
C ILE A 37 13.53 -6.70 -1.92
N SER A 38 13.47 -8.01 -2.15
CA SER A 38 13.67 -9.02 -1.10
C SER A 38 15.06 -9.01 -0.46
N GLN A 39 16.04 -8.37 -1.10
CA GLN A 39 17.41 -8.23 -0.59
C GLN A 39 17.64 -6.92 0.16
N LEU A 40 16.70 -5.98 0.10
CA LEU A 40 16.80 -4.72 0.81
C LEU A 40 16.47 -4.89 2.31
N PRO A 41 17.01 -4.03 3.19
CA PRO A 41 16.70 -4.06 4.62
C PRO A 41 15.20 -3.87 4.88
N VAL A 42 14.66 -4.72 5.76
CA VAL A 42 13.29 -4.58 6.27
C VAL A 42 13.35 -3.80 7.59
N GLU A 43 12.57 -2.73 7.67
CA GLU A 43 12.33 -1.95 8.88
C GLU A 43 10.92 -2.22 9.41
N ILE A 44 10.81 -2.35 10.73
CA ILE A 44 9.52 -2.47 11.40
C ILE A 44 9.08 -1.08 11.79
N ILE A 45 8.01 -0.58 11.18
CA ILE A 45 7.55 0.79 11.36
C ILE A 45 6.18 0.84 12.03
N GLU A 46 5.90 1.95 12.70
CA GLU A 46 4.61 2.22 13.30
C GLU A 46 3.74 3.08 12.39
N ARG A 47 2.44 3.09 12.67
CA ARG A 47 1.49 4.05 12.12
C ARG A 47 0.90 4.86 13.26
N ALA A 48 0.86 6.17 13.09
CA ALA A 48 0.14 7.04 14.02
C ALA A 48 -1.34 6.64 14.09
N SER A 49 -2.00 6.94 15.21
CA SER A 49 -3.37 6.45 15.38
C SER A 49 -4.30 7.00 14.30
N ASP A 50 -5.22 6.14 13.88
CA ASP A 50 -6.23 6.40 12.87
C ASP A 50 -7.08 7.65 13.19
N TRP A 51 -7.32 7.90 14.49
CA TRP A 51 -8.00 9.11 14.97
C TRP A 51 -7.12 10.35 14.80
N GLN A 52 -5.87 10.34 15.26
CA GLN A 52 -4.94 11.48 15.13
C GLN A 52 -4.74 11.87 13.66
N LEU A 53 -4.49 10.89 12.80
CA LEU A 53 -4.26 11.12 11.38
C LEU A 53 -5.46 11.76 10.68
N ARG A 54 -6.68 11.34 11.05
CA ARG A 54 -7.91 11.99 10.54
C ARG A 54 -8.09 13.41 11.07
N GLN A 55 -7.73 13.69 12.32
CA GLN A 55 -7.83 15.05 12.88
C GLN A 55 -6.93 16.05 12.17
N ILE A 56 -5.78 15.60 11.67
CA ILE A 56 -4.85 16.45 10.89
C ILE A 56 -5.11 16.39 9.38
N GLY A 57 -6.25 15.82 8.95
CA GLY A 57 -6.68 15.82 7.55
C GLY A 57 -6.02 14.79 6.65
N MET A 58 -5.33 13.77 7.19
CA MET A 58 -4.77 12.70 6.35
C MET A 58 -5.89 11.79 5.82
N GLU A 59 -5.79 11.43 4.54
CA GLU A 59 -6.81 10.63 3.86
C GLU A 59 -6.40 9.14 3.80
N PRO A 60 -7.34 8.19 4.04
CA PRO A 60 -7.07 6.77 3.82
C PRO A 60 -6.65 6.50 2.37
N ARG A 61 -5.74 5.53 2.16
CA ARG A 61 -5.22 5.13 0.84
C ARG A 61 -4.46 6.22 0.06
N LYS A 62 -4.10 7.34 0.70
CA LYS A 62 -3.37 8.46 0.07
C LYS A 62 -1.93 8.59 0.59
N CYS A 63 -1.21 7.47 0.74
CA CYS A 63 0.08 7.47 1.43
C CYS A 63 1.14 8.41 0.83
N HIS A 64 1.24 8.46 -0.50
CA HIS A 64 2.16 9.37 -1.18
C HIS A 64 1.80 10.84 -0.97
N SER A 65 0.51 11.19 -1.05
CA SER A 65 0.04 12.56 -0.85
C SER A 65 0.16 12.98 0.62
N ASN A 66 -0.18 12.10 1.56
CA ASN A 66 -0.08 12.35 3.00
C ASN A 66 1.39 12.57 3.44
N ALA A 67 2.30 11.68 3.02
CA ALA A 67 3.72 11.82 3.35
C ALA A 67 4.32 13.10 2.74
N ARG A 68 3.99 13.40 1.49
CA ARG A 68 4.39 14.65 0.84
C ARG A 68 3.82 15.88 1.55
N PHE A 69 2.56 15.83 1.97
CA PHE A 69 1.94 16.91 2.72
C PHE A 69 2.70 17.17 4.02
N MET A 70 3.05 16.11 4.77
CA MET A 70 3.82 16.23 6.00
C MET A 70 5.21 16.84 5.77
N GLU A 71 5.95 16.38 4.75
CA GLU A 71 7.25 16.98 4.40
C GLU A 71 7.11 18.45 3.98
N LYS A 72 6.14 18.77 3.12
CA LYS A 72 5.95 20.13 2.59
C LYS A 72 5.56 21.13 3.68
N ASN A 73 4.81 20.70 4.68
CA ASN A 73 4.28 21.55 5.74
C ASN A 73 5.09 21.47 7.04
N ASP A 74 6.27 20.86 7.03
CA ASP A 74 7.16 20.86 8.20
C ASP A 74 8.00 22.15 8.26
N PRO A 75 7.71 23.09 9.19
CA PRO A 75 8.41 24.37 9.27
C PRO A 75 9.88 24.23 9.68
N ILE A 76 10.26 23.15 10.38
CA ILE A 76 11.64 22.92 10.84
C ILE A 76 12.43 22.00 9.90
N ARG A 77 11.80 21.51 8.82
CA ARG A 77 12.41 20.70 7.75
C ARG A 77 13.12 19.42 8.22
N GLN A 78 12.59 18.80 9.27
CA GLN A 78 13.10 17.54 9.82
C GLN A 78 12.35 16.30 9.27
N THR A 79 11.24 16.54 8.57
CA THR A 79 10.37 15.51 7.99
C THR A 79 10.74 15.30 6.54
N LYS A 80 11.02 14.05 6.15
CA LYS A 80 11.29 13.65 4.78
C LYS A 80 10.32 12.58 4.31
N GLN A 81 9.78 12.72 3.10
CA GLN A 81 9.05 11.64 2.47
C GLN A 81 10.05 10.54 2.08
N VAL A 82 9.72 9.30 2.44
CA VAL A 82 10.48 8.12 2.06
C VAL A 82 9.57 7.20 1.24
N PHE A 83 10.06 6.78 0.08
CA PHE A 83 9.42 5.78 -0.76
C PHE A 83 9.94 4.39 -0.42
N GLY A 84 9.09 3.39 -0.58
CA GLY A 84 9.47 2.01 -0.38
C GLY A 84 8.29 1.08 -0.54
N TRP A 85 8.39 -0.08 0.09
CA TRP A 85 7.47 -1.18 -0.09
C TRP A 85 6.89 -1.62 1.25
N LEU A 86 5.56 -1.56 1.36
CA LEU A 86 4.85 -2.27 2.41
C LEU A 86 4.90 -3.77 2.08
N VAL A 87 5.42 -4.58 3.00
CA VAL A 87 5.47 -6.04 2.83
C VAL A 87 4.12 -6.62 3.24
N GLN A 88 3.49 -7.32 2.31
CA GLN A 88 2.27 -8.08 2.53
C GLN A 88 2.57 -9.57 2.67
N GLY A 89 1.62 -10.30 3.24
CA GLY A 89 1.57 -11.74 3.34
C GLY A 89 1.86 -12.43 2.01
N GLY A 90 2.62 -13.52 2.08
CA GLY A 90 3.14 -14.20 0.89
C GLY A 90 4.36 -13.54 0.25
N GLY A 91 4.87 -12.44 0.82
CA GLY A 91 6.06 -11.75 0.31
C GLY A 91 5.78 -10.76 -0.82
N ASN A 92 4.52 -10.39 -1.02
CA ASN A 92 4.13 -9.37 -1.97
C ASN A 92 4.49 -7.97 -1.45
N PHE A 93 4.67 -7.02 -2.36
CA PHE A 93 5.09 -5.66 -2.05
C PHE A 93 4.09 -4.66 -2.61
N VAL A 94 3.67 -3.71 -1.78
CA VAL A 94 2.82 -2.58 -2.19
C VAL A 94 3.62 -1.29 -2.08
N LEU A 95 3.66 -0.52 -3.15
CA LEU A 95 4.31 0.77 -3.18
C LEU A 95 3.69 1.67 -2.10
N HIS A 96 4.54 2.19 -1.22
CA HIS A 96 4.09 2.92 -0.04
C HIS A 96 4.99 4.12 0.24
N SER A 97 4.42 5.15 0.86
CA SER A 97 5.19 6.28 1.38
C SER A 97 4.96 6.45 2.87
N VAL A 98 6.06 6.74 3.54
CA VAL A 98 6.14 7.04 4.96
C VAL A 98 6.88 8.37 5.13
N ILE A 99 6.91 8.88 6.35
CA ILE A 99 7.80 9.98 6.70
C ILE A 99 8.97 9.46 7.51
N GLN A 100 10.12 10.10 7.34
CA GLN A 100 11.26 9.99 8.23
C GLN A 100 11.32 11.26 9.09
N GLN A 101 11.47 11.08 10.40
CA GLN A 101 11.77 12.15 11.36
C GLN A 101 12.90 11.66 12.27
N GLY A 102 14.09 12.25 12.12
CA GLY A 102 15.31 11.71 12.74
C GLY A 102 15.61 10.29 12.23
N ASP A 103 15.83 9.35 13.15
CA ASP A 103 16.12 7.94 12.84
C ASP A 103 14.86 7.06 12.77
N HIS A 104 13.66 7.67 12.78
CA HIS A 104 12.39 6.94 12.81
C HIS A 104 11.61 7.09 11.51
N LEU A 105 11.10 5.96 11.01
CA LEU A 105 10.10 5.91 9.95
C LEU A 105 8.70 5.73 10.54
N LEU A 106 7.74 6.51 10.04
CA LEU A 106 6.36 6.51 10.51
C LEU A 106 5.38 6.58 9.34
N CYS A 107 4.38 5.69 9.33
CA CYS A 107 3.27 5.78 8.40
C CYS A 107 2.24 6.81 8.88
N VAL A 108 1.92 7.75 7.98
CA VAL A 108 0.96 8.84 8.23
C VAL A 108 -0.34 8.69 7.43
N THR A 109 -0.74 7.46 7.15
CA THR A 109 -1.95 7.17 6.36
C THR A 109 -2.94 6.36 7.18
N PRO A 110 -4.16 6.87 7.44
CA PRO A 110 -5.18 6.10 8.12
C PRO A 110 -5.48 4.80 7.37
N SER A 111 -5.65 3.72 8.11
CA SER A 111 -5.96 2.40 7.56
C SER A 111 -7.01 1.71 8.45
N PRO A 112 -8.28 2.17 8.40
CA PRO A 112 -9.35 1.66 9.28
C PRO A 112 -9.67 0.18 9.06
N PHE A 113 -9.20 -0.37 7.95
CA PHE A 113 -9.44 -1.75 7.53
C PHE A 113 -8.20 -2.64 7.74
N ASN A 114 -6.99 -2.06 7.83
CA ASN A 114 -5.77 -2.82 8.12
C ASN A 114 -5.10 -2.20 9.36
N PRO A 115 -5.60 -2.51 10.57
CA PRO A 115 -5.15 -1.87 11.81
C PRO A 115 -3.79 -2.36 12.28
N GLU A 116 -3.15 -3.30 11.57
CA GLU A 116 -1.81 -3.79 11.88
C GLU A 116 -0.84 -2.61 12.01
N SER A 117 -0.22 -2.54 13.18
CA SER A 117 0.85 -1.65 13.57
C SER A 117 1.50 -2.27 14.82
N PRO A 118 2.82 -2.49 14.84
CA PRO A 118 3.77 -2.17 13.77
C PRO A 118 3.68 -3.14 12.57
N PHE A 119 4.33 -2.80 11.44
CA PHE A 119 4.38 -3.66 10.24
C PHE A 119 5.70 -3.51 9.46
N PRO A 120 6.08 -4.52 8.67
CA PRO A 120 7.29 -4.50 7.85
C PRO A 120 7.20 -3.53 6.66
N PHE A 121 8.23 -2.72 6.49
CA PHE A 121 8.43 -1.78 5.41
C PHE A 121 9.87 -1.88 4.87
N VAL A 122 10.04 -1.80 3.56
CA VAL A 122 11.35 -1.82 2.91
C VAL A 122 11.59 -0.45 2.28
N PRO A 123 12.41 0.42 2.89
CA PRO A 123 12.79 1.69 2.28
C PRO A 123 13.56 1.44 0.98
N ASP A 124 13.25 2.21 -0.07
CA ASP A 124 13.87 2.04 -1.37
C ASP A 124 14.23 3.39 -1.99
N ALA A 125 15.48 3.81 -1.76
CA ALA A 125 16.03 5.07 -2.27
C ALA A 125 16.15 5.12 -3.81
N SER A 126 15.96 3.98 -4.50
CA SER A 126 15.98 3.95 -5.96
C SER A 126 14.64 4.32 -6.59
N ILE A 127 13.59 4.52 -5.78
CA ILE A 127 12.27 4.96 -6.22
C ILE A 127 12.23 6.48 -6.31
N GLU A 128 11.72 6.99 -7.42
CA GLU A 128 11.49 8.40 -7.68
C GLU A 128 10.08 8.66 -8.21
N ALA A 129 9.46 9.73 -7.73
CA ALA A 129 8.22 10.26 -8.29
C ALA A 129 8.56 11.34 -9.32
N ARG A 130 8.10 11.19 -10.56
CA ARG A 130 8.39 12.14 -11.64
C ARG A 130 7.25 13.12 -11.97
N GLU A 131 6.11 13.00 -11.30
CA GLU A 131 4.97 13.91 -11.48
C GLU A 131 4.44 14.47 -10.15
N GLU A 132 4.02 15.73 -10.17
CA GLU A 132 3.63 16.48 -8.97
C GLU A 132 2.23 16.12 -8.41
N ASP A 133 1.33 15.50 -9.16
CA ASP A 133 -0.09 15.32 -8.73
C ASP A 133 -0.53 13.88 -8.49
N GLY A 134 0.39 13.01 -8.05
CA GLY A 134 0.07 11.61 -7.70
C GLY A 134 1.00 10.58 -8.29
N GLY A 135 2.04 11.04 -8.99
CA GLY A 135 3.29 10.35 -9.25
C GLY A 135 3.18 9.14 -10.16
N VAL A 136 3.63 9.28 -11.41
CA VAL A 136 4.22 8.13 -12.09
C VAL A 136 5.54 7.80 -11.38
N PHE A 137 5.63 6.59 -10.86
CA PHE A 137 6.81 6.13 -10.11
C PHE A 137 7.77 5.39 -11.02
N TYR A 138 9.05 5.63 -10.79
CA TYR A 138 10.14 4.95 -11.45
C TYR A 138 11.07 4.35 -10.41
N ARG A 139 11.67 3.21 -10.73
CA ARG A 139 12.71 2.57 -9.94
C ARG A 139 13.89 2.24 -10.85
N LYS A 140 15.06 2.81 -10.56
CA LYS A 140 16.26 2.69 -11.44
C LYS A 140 15.95 3.03 -12.91
N GLY A 141 15.13 4.05 -13.16
CA GLY A 141 14.72 4.49 -14.50
C GLY A 141 13.57 3.70 -15.15
N LEU A 142 13.08 2.61 -14.53
CA LEU A 142 11.97 1.82 -15.03
C LEU A 142 10.65 2.27 -14.40
N ARG A 143 9.60 2.48 -15.20
CA ARG A 143 8.27 2.77 -14.67
C ARG A 143 7.75 1.57 -13.88
N ILE A 144 7.30 1.80 -12.66
CA ILE A 144 6.77 0.76 -11.76
C ILE A 144 5.28 0.98 -11.47
N GLY A 145 4.59 -0.12 -11.18
CA GLY A 145 3.20 -0.12 -10.72
C GLY A 145 3.10 0.05 -9.20
N ALA A 146 1.87 0.03 -8.70
CA ALA A 146 1.59 0.13 -7.27
C ALA A 146 1.89 -1.16 -6.49
N VAL A 147 2.06 -2.29 -7.17
CA VAL A 147 2.26 -3.60 -6.54
C VAL A 147 3.31 -4.42 -7.28
N VAL A 148 4.01 -5.29 -6.56
CA VAL A 148 4.99 -6.25 -7.08
C VAL A 148 4.77 -7.59 -6.37
N ARG A 149 4.64 -8.67 -7.15
CA ARG A 149 4.35 -10.01 -6.62
C ARG A 149 5.62 -10.85 -6.52
N SER A 150 5.81 -11.51 -5.38
CA SER A 150 6.88 -12.51 -5.19
C SER A 150 6.58 -13.81 -5.92
N ASP A 151 5.32 -14.25 -5.85
CA ASP A 151 4.77 -15.40 -6.54
C ASP A 151 3.48 -14.95 -7.29
N PRO A 152 3.63 -14.52 -8.56
CA PRO A 152 2.50 -14.05 -9.36
C PRO A 152 1.40 -15.10 -9.50
N GLU A 153 1.74 -16.38 -9.70
CA GLU A 153 0.79 -17.47 -9.90
C GLU A 153 -0.09 -17.70 -8.66
N VAL A 154 0.51 -17.73 -7.47
CA VAL A 154 -0.22 -17.85 -6.20
C VAL A 154 -1.08 -16.61 -5.96
N THR A 155 -0.54 -15.42 -6.22
CA THR A 155 -1.28 -14.17 -6.02
C THR A 155 -2.50 -14.08 -6.93
N ILE A 156 -2.33 -14.36 -8.22
CA ILE A 156 -3.43 -14.39 -9.21
C ILE A 156 -4.51 -15.37 -8.76
N ARG A 157 -4.13 -16.59 -8.36
CA ARG A 157 -5.09 -17.61 -7.89
C ARG A 157 -5.91 -17.11 -6.71
N ARG A 158 -5.25 -16.55 -5.69
CA ARG A 158 -5.92 -16.01 -4.49
C ARG A 158 -6.85 -14.84 -4.83
N CYS A 159 -6.41 -13.92 -5.69
CA CYS A 159 -7.25 -12.80 -6.13
C CYS A 159 -8.49 -13.28 -6.89
N LEU A 160 -8.37 -14.27 -7.78
CA LEU A 160 -9.51 -14.85 -8.49
C LEU A 160 -10.48 -15.58 -7.55
N GLU A 161 -9.97 -16.34 -6.58
CA GLU A 161 -10.79 -17.00 -5.57
C GLU A 161 -11.55 -16.00 -4.69
N ASN A 162 -10.88 -14.95 -4.22
CA ASN A 162 -11.50 -13.90 -3.42
C ASN A 162 -12.53 -13.11 -4.22
N ARG A 163 -12.20 -12.73 -5.46
CA ARG A 163 -13.14 -12.07 -6.37
C ARG A 163 -14.41 -12.89 -6.55
N LYS A 164 -14.28 -14.18 -6.85
CA LYS A 164 -15.44 -15.08 -7.01
C LYS A 164 -16.31 -15.13 -5.75
N ARG A 165 -15.70 -15.16 -4.56
CA ARG A 165 -16.44 -15.13 -3.28
C ARG A 165 -17.17 -13.80 -3.07
N LEU A 166 -16.53 -12.68 -3.39
CA LEU A 166 -17.12 -11.35 -3.27
C LEU A 166 -18.30 -11.17 -4.25
N GLU A 167 -18.13 -11.58 -5.50
CA GLU A 167 -19.17 -11.54 -6.54
C GLU A 167 -20.37 -12.44 -6.19
N ALA A 168 -20.14 -13.58 -5.53
CA ALA A 168 -21.19 -14.44 -5.01
C ALA A 168 -21.96 -13.86 -3.79
N GLY A 169 -21.65 -12.61 -3.38
CA GLY A 169 -22.30 -11.94 -2.27
C GLY A 169 -21.64 -12.19 -0.91
N GLY A 170 -20.43 -12.76 -0.90
CA GLY A 170 -19.64 -12.98 0.30
C GLY A 170 -19.43 -11.71 1.14
N ASN A 171 -19.12 -11.93 2.40
CA ASN A 171 -18.85 -10.87 3.37
C ASN A 171 -17.46 -10.25 3.08
N PRO A 172 -17.37 -8.95 2.75
CA PRO A 172 -16.09 -8.32 2.40
C PRO A 172 -15.08 -8.30 3.54
N TYR A 173 -15.53 -8.27 4.81
CA TYR A 173 -14.63 -8.30 5.96
C TYR A 173 -13.85 -9.61 6.08
N ASP A 174 -14.41 -10.73 5.60
CA ASP A 174 -13.73 -12.03 5.61
C ASP A 174 -12.68 -12.12 4.49
N ALA A 175 -12.92 -11.44 3.36
CA ALA A 175 -12.01 -11.42 2.20
C ALA A 175 -10.77 -10.56 2.42
N MET A 176 -10.84 -9.55 3.30
CA MET A 176 -9.69 -8.70 3.64
C MET A 176 -8.54 -9.49 4.28
N ARG A 177 -8.82 -10.59 4.97
CA ARG A 177 -7.81 -11.45 5.61
C ARG A 177 -6.96 -12.27 4.63
N VAL A 178 -7.30 -12.25 3.34
CA VAL A 178 -6.69 -13.13 2.32
C VAL A 178 -5.99 -12.33 1.21
N LEU A 179 -6.24 -11.02 1.13
CA LEU A 179 -5.60 -10.09 0.17
C LEU A 179 -4.42 -9.33 0.78
N ILE A 180 -4.13 -9.57 2.06
CA ILE A 180 -3.07 -8.93 2.83
C ILE A 180 -2.14 -10.02 3.33
#